data_AF-A0A0V1F7T6-F1
#
_entry.id   AF-A0A0V1F7T6-F1
#
_cell.length_a   1.000
_cell.length_b   1.000
_cell.length_c   1.000
_cell.angle_alpha   90.00
_cell.angle_beta   90.00
_cell.angle_gamma   90.00
#
_symmetry.space_group_name_H-M   'P 1'
#
loop_
_entity.id
_entity.type
_entity.pdbx_description
1 polymer ?
#
loop_
_entity_poly.entity_id
_entity_poly.type
_entity_poly.pdbx_seq_one_letter_code
_entity_poly.pdbx_strand_id
1 'polypeptide(L)' 'MAGLPEMRTSKTFPFENTGLDFVRPLHIDRADGCTKVYICLFTCMVTCSIHLELLSDLSTERFIQAFD' A
#
# COMPACT_ATOMS: atom_id res chain seq x y z
N MET A 1 -18.23 -11.02 -21.10
CA MET A 1 -17.56 -10.35 -19.95
C MET A 1 -16.41 -11.24 -19.53
N ALA A 2 -15.19 -10.70 -19.43
CA ALA A 2 -14.07 -11.47 -18.86
C ALA A 2 -14.29 -11.61 -17.34
N GLY A 3 -14.01 -12.79 -16.78
CA GLY A 3 -14.04 -13.00 -15.34
C GLY A 3 -12.95 -12.18 -14.64
N LEU A 4 -13.16 -11.84 -13.37
CA LEU A 4 -12.11 -11.26 -12.54
C LEU A 4 -10.97 -12.28 -12.34
N PRO A 5 -9.72 -11.84 -12.13
CA PRO A 5 -8.62 -12.74 -11.80
C PRO A 5 -8.93 -13.58 -10.56
N GLU A 6 -8.49 -14.84 -10.56
CA GLU A 6 -8.75 -15.78 -9.48
C GLU A 6 -8.33 -15.25 -8.10
N MET A 7 -7.22 -14.51 -8.04
CA MET A 7 -6.71 -13.83 -6.84
C MET A 7 -7.74 -12.90 -6.16
N ARG A 8 -8.74 -12.40 -6.90
CA ARG A 8 -9.83 -11.56 -6.38
C ARG A 8 -11.11 -12.32 -6.04
N THR A 9 -11.21 -13.58 -6.42
CA THR A 9 -12.44 -14.38 -6.33
C THR A 9 -12.29 -15.66 -5.53
N SER A 10 -11.05 -16.10 -5.27
CA SER A 10 -10.78 -17.24 -4.41
C SER A 10 -11.13 -16.92 -2.95
N LYS A 11 -11.74 -17.89 -2.28
CA LYS A 11 -11.98 -17.80 -0.83
C LYS A 11 -10.70 -18.19 -0.11
N THR A 12 -9.98 -17.19 0.40
CA THR A 12 -8.73 -17.35 1.15
C THR A 12 -8.82 -16.57 2.46
N PHE A 13 -7.82 -16.70 3.33
CA PHE A 13 -7.78 -15.90 4.55
C PHE A 13 -7.57 -14.41 4.21
N PRO A 14 -8.03 -13.47 5.08
CA PRO A 14 -7.73 -12.06 4.92
C PRO A 14 -6.23 -11.82 4.77
N PHE A 15 -5.86 -10.92 3.84
CA PHE A 15 -4.47 -10.54 3.50
C PHE A 15 -3.60 -11.63 2.86
N GLU A 16 -4.13 -12.84 2.64
CA GLU A 16 -3.41 -13.90 1.89
C GLU A 16 -3.11 -13.47 0.45
N ASN A 17 -4.07 -12.78 -0.17
CA ASN A 17 -3.89 -12.09 -1.45
C ASN A 17 -3.91 -10.58 -1.22
N THR A 18 -2.74 -9.95 -1.20
CA THR A 18 -2.61 -8.51 -0.96
C THR A 18 -2.09 -7.81 -2.21
N GLY A 19 -2.80 -6.78 -2.65
CA GLY A 19 -2.30 -5.82 -3.63
C GLY A 19 -1.43 -4.78 -2.96
N LEU A 20 -0.37 -4.39 -3.66
CA LEU A 20 0.55 -3.35 -3.26
C LEU A 20 0.53 -2.23 -4.29
N ASP A 21 0.39 -1.00 -3.83
CA ASP A 21 0.52 0.19 -4.67
C ASP A 21 1.11 1.36 -3.87
N PHE A 22 1.52 2.42 -4.56
CA PHE A 22 2.00 3.66 -3.96
C PHE A 22 1.24 4.86 -4.49
N VAL A 23 0.82 5.74 -3.59
CA VAL A 23 0.33 7.06 -4.00
C VAL A 23 1.49 7.84 -4.61
N ARG A 24 1.16 8.68 -5.60
CA ARG A 24 2.09 9.69 -6.13
C ARG A 24 2.75 10.49 -4.99
N PRO A 25 3.96 11.03 -5.22
CA PRO A 25 4.65 11.80 -4.19
C PRO A 25 3.76 12.89 -3.60
N LEU A 26 3.63 12.88 -2.28
CA LEU A 26 2.94 13.89 -1.50
C LEU A 26 3.98 14.82 -0.88
N HIS A 27 3.56 16.03 -0.56
CA HIS A 27 4.39 17.02 0.10
C HIS A 27 3.73 17.38 1.42
N ILE A 28 4.46 17.21 2.53
CA ILE A 28 3.99 17.55 3.88
C ILE A 28 4.81 18.73 4.37
N ASP A 29 4.12 19.77 4.83
CA ASP A 29 4.75 20.90 5.50
C ASP A 29 5.23 20.50 6.89
N ARG A 30 6.51 20.75 7.16
CA ARG A 30 7.15 20.63 8.46
C ARG A 30 7.74 21.97 8.86
N ALA A 31 8.12 22.10 10.13
CA ALA A 31 8.68 23.34 10.68
C ALA A 31 9.98 23.79 9.96
N ASP A 32 10.72 22.85 9.37
CA ASP A 32 11.98 23.04 8.64
C ASP A 32 11.80 23.09 7.11
N GLY A 33 10.57 23.01 6.61
CA GLY A 33 10.25 23.10 5.20
C GLY A 33 9.31 21.99 4.71
N CYS A 34 9.12 21.92 3.39
CA CYS A 34 8.22 20.96 2.77
C CYS A 34 8.97 19.67 2.42
N THR A 35 8.51 18.52 2.92
CA THR A 35 9.16 17.21 2.71
C THR A 35 8.32 16.33 1.80
N LYS A 36 8.97 15.72 0.82
CA LYS A 36 8.36 14.71 -0.06
C LYS A 36 8.21 13.39 0.69
N VAL A 37 7.02 12.80 0.62
CA VAL A 37 6.68 11.52 1.23
C VAL A 37 5.82 10.69 0.28
N TYR A 38 5.61 9.42 0.64
CA TYR A 38 4.82 8.46 -0.13
C TYR A 38 3.85 7.76 0.81
N ILE A 39 2.73 7.28 0.26
CA ILE A 39 1.84 6.38 0.99
C ILE A 39 1.92 5.02 0.31
N CYS A 40 2.28 3.99 1.07
CA CYS A 40 2.23 2.59 0.70
C CYS A 40 0.82 2.06 0.99
N LEU A 41 0.17 1.46 -0.01
CA LEU A 41 -1.17 0.89 0.13
C LEU A 41 -1.09 -0.63 0.09
N PHE A 42 -1.60 -1.27 1.13
CA PHE A 42 -1.80 -2.71 1.18
C PHE A 42 -3.30 -3.00 1.12
N THR A 43 -3.75 -3.62 0.03
CA THR A 43 -5.17 -3.92 -0.18
C THR A 43 -5.42 -5.42 -0.11
N CYS A 44 -6.22 -5.88 0.85
CA CYS A 44 -6.70 -7.25 0.89
C CYS A 44 -7.67 -7.51 -0.28
N MET A 45 -7.34 -8.43 -1.16
CA MET A 45 -8.15 -8.72 -2.36
C MET A 45 -9.47 -9.43 -2.05
N VAL A 46 -9.53 -10.13 -0.91
CA VAL A 46 -10.71 -10.89 -0.45
C VAL A 46 -11.75 -9.96 0.17
N THR A 47 -11.32 -9.08 1.07
CA THR A 47 -12.22 -8.22 1.87
C THR A 47 -12.24 -6.77 1.41
N CYS A 48 -11.35 -6.37 0.51
CA CYS A 48 -11.11 -4.98 0.12
C CYS A 48 -10.72 -4.06 1.30
N SER A 49 -10.17 -4.61 2.39
CA SER A 49 -9.57 -3.83 3.47
C SER A 49 -8.28 -3.15 2.98
N ILE A 50 -8.05 -1.91 3.40
CA ILE A 50 -6.89 -1.12 3.01
C ILE A 50 -6.11 -0.71 4.26
N HIS A 51 -4.82 -1.06 4.29
CA HIS A 51 -3.85 -0.56 5.25
C HIS A 51 -2.94 0.45 4.55
N LEU A 52 -2.78 1.63 5.15
CA LEU A 52 -2.04 2.77 4.58
C LEU A 52 -0.87 3.11 5.48
N GLU A 53 0.32 3.11 4.92
CA GLU A 53 1.56 3.44 5.63
C GLU A 53 2.30 4.61 4.99
N LEU A 54 2.79 5.53 5.82
CA LEU A 54 3.49 6.72 5.35
C LEU A 54 5.00 6.45 5.30
N LEU A 55 5.60 6.62 4.12
CA LEU A 55 7.02 6.42 3.88
C LEU A 55 7.74 7.74 3.58
N SER A 56 8.97 7.87 4.04
CA SER A 56 9.86 8.99 3.69
C SER A 56 10.37 8.91 2.24
N ASP A 57 10.49 7.70 1.71
CA ASP A 57 11.05 7.40 0.39
C ASP A 57 10.59 6.02 -0.08
N LEU A 58 10.96 5.64 -1.30
CA LEU A 58 10.61 4.36 -1.93
C LEU A 58 11.72 3.31 -1.83
N SER A 59 12.61 3.41 -0.84
CA SER A 59 13.64 2.39 -0.63
C SER A 59 13.03 1.09 -0.09
N THR A 60 13.69 -0.03 -0.38
CA THR A 60 13.30 -1.34 0.13
C THR A 60 13.30 -1.39 1.66
N GLU A 61 14.23 -0.70 2.31
CA GLU A 61 14.31 -0.64 3.77
C GLU A 61 13.06 0.01 4.38
N ARG A 62 12.59 1.13 3.80
CA ARG A 62 11.36 1.78 4.25
C ARG A 62 10.13 0.94 3.97
N PHE A 63 10.10 0.24 2.84
CA PHE A 63 9.02 -0.69 2.55
C PHE A 63 8.94 -1.83 3.56
N ILE A 64 10.07 -2.48 3.89
CA ILE A 64 10.11 -3.58 4.86
C ILE A 64 9.64 -3.09 6.24
N GLN A 65 10.04 -1.89 6.66
CA GLN A 65 9.59 -1.29 7.94
C GLN A 65 8.08 -1.04 7.99
N ALA A 66 7.43 -0.82 6.85
CA ALA A 66 5.98 -0.59 6.76
C ALA A 66 5.17 -1.86 6.47
N PHE A 67 5.84 -2.99 6.24
CA PHE A 67 5.18 -4.28 5.98
C PHE A 67 5.04 -5.14 7.25
N ASP A 68 5.53 -4.65 8.40
CA ASP A 68 5.52 -5.33 9.71
C ASP A 68 4.15 -5.26 10.41
#